data_AF-A0A4Q7XV74-F1
#
_entry.id   AF-A0A4Q7XV74-F1
#
_cell.length_a   1.000
_cell.length_b   1.000
_cell.length_c   1.000
_cell.angle_alpha   90.00
_cell.angle_beta   90.00
_cell.angle_gamma   90.00
#
_symmetry.space_group_name_H-M   'P 1'
#
loop_
_entity.id
_entity.type
_entity.pdbx_description
1 polymer ?
#
loop_
_entity_poly.entity_id
_entity_poly.type
_entity_poly.pdbx_seq_one_letter_code
_entity_poly.pdbx_strand_id
1 'polypeptide(L)'
;MSRPTRVHTIRRHLVQGGLNDLGLTEAEQTSDRPLTEHDDGFSVRQTVDETGTLVVIAAAYGPDWFANLREVRHRLEQPYVKCHVDGNAAGLADNEVRVRWATSDELQARKTAAAKRQAPVRELLRRQQAEERAAEERAELEAAGQSGLF
;
A
#
# COMPACT_ATOMS: atom_id res chain seq x y z
N MET A 1 5.00 -17.30 -15.93
CA MET A 1 5.61 -16.09 -16.54
C MET A 1 5.11 -14.85 -15.81
N SER A 2 6.00 -13.91 -15.52
CA SER A 2 5.65 -12.65 -14.87
C SER A 2 4.91 -11.73 -15.87
N ARG A 3 3.88 -11.01 -15.41
CA ARG A 3 3.12 -10.09 -16.26
C ARG A 3 3.93 -8.79 -16.43
N PRO A 4 3.97 -8.17 -17.62
CA PRO A 4 4.63 -6.89 -17.80
C PRO A 4 3.97 -5.79 -16.97
N THR A 5 4.78 -5.08 -16.20
CA THR A 5 4.38 -3.91 -15.41
C THR A 5 4.64 -2.65 -16.22
N ARG A 6 3.60 -1.83 -16.37
CA ARG A 6 3.64 -0.64 -17.21
C ARG A 6 3.81 0.61 -16.34
N VAL A 7 4.71 1.49 -16.77
CA VAL A 7 5.05 2.72 -16.02
C VAL A 7 3.82 3.60 -15.74
N HIS A 8 2.95 3.79 -16.74
CA HIS A 8 1.75 4.62 -16.60
C HIS A 8 0.77 4.09 -15.53
N THR A 9 0.70 2.76 -15.33
CA THR A 9 -0.17 2.14 -14.33
C THR A 9 0.38 2.43 -12.93
N ILE A 10 1.69 2.27 -12.72
CA ILE A 10 2.34 2.55 -11.44
C ILE A 10 2.25 4.03 -11.11
N ARG A 11 2.59 4.91 -12.07
CA ARG A 11 2.43 6.36 -11.95
C ARG A 11 1.03 6.74 -11.49
N ARG A 12 -0.01 6.20 -12.14
CA ARG A 12 -1.40 6.47 -11.78
C ARG A 12 -1.72 6.06 -10.34
N HIS A 13 -1.27 4.90 -9.88
CA HIS A 13 -1.50 4.46 -8.51
C HIS A 13 -0.84 5.39 -7.48
N LEU A 14 0.37 5.86 -7.75
CA LEU A 14 1.09 6.77 -6.86
C LEU A 14 0.44 8.16 -6.83
N VAL A 15 0.13 8.74 -7.99
CA VAL A 15 -0.54 10.05 -8.08
C VAL A 15 -1.94 10.03 -7.46
N GLN A 16 -2.74 8.98 -7.72
CA GLN A 16 -4.04 8.82 -7.07
C GLN A 16 -3.91 8.62 -5.55
N GLY A 17 -2.75 8.17 -5.08
CA GLY A 17 -2.40 8.10 -3.66
C GLY A 17 -2.03 9.44 -3.04
N GLY A 18 -1.94 10.51 -3.83
CA GLY A 18 -1.54 11.85 -3.38
C GLY A 18 -0.04 12.13 -3.46
N LEU A 19 0.75 11.23 -4.06
CA LEU A 19 2.19 11.44 -4.27
C LEU A 19 2.44 12.36 -5.47
N ASN A 20 3.44 13.23 -5.34
CA ASN A 20 3.83 14.16 -6.39
C ASN A 20 4.78 13.48 -7.39
N ASP A 21 4.39 13.45 -8.67
CA ASP A 21 5.26 12.98 -9.74
C ASP A 21 6.14 14.14 -10.22
N LEU A 22 7.46 13.99 -10.08
CA LEU A 22 8.42 15.01 -10.46
C LEU A 22 8.63 15.11 -11.97
N GLY A 23 8.09 14.17 -12.76
CA GLY A 23 8.17 14.22 -14.22
C GLY A 23 9.58 14.09 -14.78
N LEU A 24 10.53 13.62 -13.97
CA LEU A 24 11.95 13.55 -14.31
C LEU A 24 12.19 12.67 -15.54
N THR A 25 12.99 13.19 -16.46
CA THR A 25 13.50 12.43 -17.60
C THR A 25 14.43 11.31 -17.15
N GLU A 26 14.65 10.30 -18.00
CA GLU A 26 15.53 9.18 -17.68
C GLU A 26 16.99 9.63 -17.43
N ALA A 27 17.44 10.69 -18.12
CA ALA A 27 18.75 11.30 -17.91
C ALA A 27 18.86 12.00 -16.54
N GLU A 28 17.81 12.67 -16.07
CA GLU A 28 17.76 13.28 -14.73
C GLU A 28 17.75 12.19 -13.65
N GLN A 29 17.00 11.12 -13.86
CA GLN A 29 16.96 10.00 -12.92
C GLN A 29 18.31 9.30 -12.73
N THR A 30 19.16 9.26 -13.76
CA THR A 30 20.45 8.54 -13.75
C THR A 30 21.65 9.41 -13.39
N SER A 31 21.51 10.73 -13.40
CA SER A 31 22.62 11.67 -13.16
C SER A 31 22.78 12.06 -11.69
N ASP A 32 22.13 11.34 -10.76
CA ASP A 32 22.08 11.65 -9.33
C ASP A 32 21.55 13.08 -9.03
N ARG A 33 20.93 13.70 -10.04
CA ARG A 33 20.26 15.00 -9.96
C ARG A 33 18.81 14.80 -10.35
N PRO A 34 17.98 14.69 -9.32
CA PRO A 34 17.46 15.95 -8.81
C PRO A 34 17.38 15.90 -7.29
N LEU A 35 18.37 16.51 -6.67
CA LEU A 35 18.05 17.39 -5.56
C LEU A 35 17.25 18.57 -6.15
N THR A 36 15.98 18.36 -6.50
CA THR A 36 15.03 19.45 -6.35
C THR A 36 15.00 19.66 -4.85
N GLU A 37 15.89 20.52 -4.34
CA GLU A 37 16.15 20.74 -2.90
C GLU A 37 14.88 21.17 -2.13
N HIS A 38 13.75 21.34 -2.82
CA HIS A 38 12.54 21.96 -2.33
C HIS A 38 11.31 21.04 -2.37
N ASP A 39 11.26 20.02 -3.23
CA ASP A 39 10.04 19.22 -3.43
C ASP A 39 10.28 17.73 -3.22
N ASP A 40 9.56 17.16 -2.25
CA ASP A 40 9.43 15.71 -2.10
C ASP A 40 8.54 15.17 -3.23
N GLY A 41 8.99 14.10 -3.87
CA GLY A 41 8.24 13.50 -4.96
C GLY A 41 8.92 12.26 -5.52
N PHE A 42 8.25 11.60 -6.46
CA PHE A 42 8.74 10.36 -7.04
C PHE A 42 8.99 10.52 -8.53
N SER A 43 9.79 9.62 -9.08
CA SER A 43 9.78 9.33 -10.51
C SER A 43 9.73 7.83 -10.76
N VAL A 44 9.32 7.47 -11.96
CA VAL A 44 9.22 6.09 -12.39
C VAL A 44 9.86 5.92 -13.76
N ARG A 45 10.64 4.85 -13.92
CA ARG A 45 11.15 4.39 -15.21
C ARG A 45 10.82 2.93 -15.44
N GLN A 46 10.73 2.56 -16.70
CA GLN A 46 10.51 1.17 -17.08
C GLN A 46 11.85 0.54 -17.42
N THR A 47 12.07 -0.69 -16.97
CA THR A 47 13.24 -1.48 -17.30
C THR A 47 12.84 -2.93 -17.57
N VAL A 48 13.80 -3.76 -17.94
CA VAL A 48 13.63 -5.18 -18.17
C VAL A 48 14.35 -5.92 -17.04
N ASP A 49 13.70 -6.92 -16.44
CA ASP A 49 14.35 -7.79 -15.47
C ASP A 49 15.23 -8.85 -16.14
N GLU A 50 15.93 -9.66 -15.34
CA GLU A 50 16.79 -10.75 -15.80
C GLU A 50 16.08 -11.78 -16.69
N THR A 51 14.74 -11.86 -16.60
CA THR A 51 13.91 -12.79 -17.37
C THR A 51 13.40 -12.20 -18.69
N GLY A 52 13.71 -10.95 -18.99
CA GLY A 52 13.17 -10.25 -20.16
C GLY A 52 11.79 -9.62 -19.92
N THR A 53 11.28 -9.62 -18.68
CA THR A 53 9.96 -9.07 -18.37
C THR A 53 10.06 -7.57 -18.07
N LEU A 54 9.11 -6.78 -18.61
CA LEU A 54 8.99 -5.37 -18.27
C LEU A 54 8.62 -5.18 -16.79
N VAL A 55 9.46 -4.46 -16.08
CA VAL A 55 9.27 -4.03 -14.68
C VAL A 55 9.42 -2.52 -14.57
N VAL A 56 9.01 -1.95 -13.44
CA VAL A 56 9.11 -0.51 -13.19
C VAL A 56 10.05 -0.28 -12.02
N ILE A 57 10.94 0.70 -12.12
CA ILE A 57 11.66 1.23 -10.97
C ILE A 57 10.94 2.49 -10.53
N ALA A 58 10.59 2.57 -9.25
CA ALA A 58 10.10 3.80 -8.62
C ALA A 58 11.19 4.35 -7.69
N ALA A 59 11.53 5.61 -7.90
CA ALA A 59 12.55 6.33 -7.15
C ALA A 59 11.89 7.46 -6.36
N ALA A 60 12.29 7.65 -5.11
CA ALA A 60 11.88 8.78 -4.28
C ALA A 60 12.98 9.84 -4.27
N TYR A 61 12.58 11.11 -4.26
CA TYR A 61 13.46 12.27 -4.24
C TYR A 61 12.95 13.30 -3.23
N GLY A 62 13.81 14.28 -2.94
CA GLY A 62 13.57 15.36 -2.00
C GLY A 62 14.35 15.21 -0.68
N PRO A 63 14.27 16.22 0.21
CA PRO A 63 14.94 16.21 1.51
C PRO A 63 14.52 15.02 2.40
N ASP A 64 13.28 14.57 2.31
CA ASP A 64 12.77 13.38 3.03
C ASP A 64 12.42 12.24 2.07
N TRP A 65 13.34 11.98 1.12
CA TRP A 65 13.20 10.88 0.16
C TRP A 65 12.92 9.53 0.84
N PHE A 66 13.40 9.32 2.07
CA PHE A 66 13.20 8.07 2.79
C PHE A 66 11.75 7.90 3.28
N ALA A 67 11.13 8.95 3.84
CA ALA A 67 9.70 8.90 4.17
C ALA A 67 8.85 8.77 2.90
N ASN A 68 9.21 9.49 1.84
CA ASN A 68 8.55 9.40 0.55
C ASN A 68 8.67 7.99 -0.07
N LEU A 69 9.83 7.33 0.02
CA LEU A 69 10.02 5.95 -0.42
C LEU A 69 9.15 4.97 0.38
N ARG A 70 9.02 5.19 1.69
CA ARG A 70 8.09 4.40 2.52
C ARG A 70 6.65 4.57 2.07
N GLU A 71 6.23 5.78 1.72
CA GLU A 71 4.89 6.06 1.21
C GLU A 71 4.67 5.41 -0.17
N VAL A 72 5.64 5.52 -1.09
CA VAL A 72 5.64 4.82 -2.38
C VAL A 72 5.44 3.31 -2.19
N ARG A 73 6.23 2.69 -1.29
CA ARG A 73 6.09 1.26 -0.94
C ARG A 73 4.70 0.97 -0.40
N HIS A 74 4.26 1.75 0.60
CA HIS A 74 2.97 1.56 1.25
C HIS A 74 1.79 1.63 0.28
N ARG A 75 1.82 2.57 -0.68
CA ARG A 75 0.76 2.74 -1.69
C ARG A 75 0.73 1.61 -2.71
N LEU A 76 1.88 1.18 -3.19
CA LEU A 76 1.96 0.11 -4.19
C LEU A 76 1.66 -1.28 -3.60
N GLU A 77 1.83 -1.44 -2.29
CA GLU A 77 1.53 -2.68 -1.57
C GLU A 77 0.16 -2.71 -0.91
N GLN A 78 -0.69 -1.72 -1.16
CA GLN A 78 -2.08 -1.75 -0.71
C GLN A 78 -2.80 -3.01 -1.20
N PRO A 79 -3.73 -3.58 -0.42
CA PRO A 79 -4.37 -4.86 -0.76
C PRO A 79 -5.08 -4.90 -2.13
N TYR A 80 -5.56 -3.75 -2.61
CA TYR A 80 -6.24 -3.61 -3.89
C TYR A 80 -5.28 -3.30 -5.06
N VAL A 81 -4.03 -2.95 -4.77
CA VAL A 81 -2.98 -2.73 -5.79
C VAL A 81 -2.23 -4.04 -5.98
N LYS A 82 -2.33 -4.59 -7.20
CA LYS A 82 -1.79 -5.91 -7.54
C LYS A 82 -0.29 -5.87 -7.89
N CYS A 83 0.48 -5.06 -7.17
CA CYS A 83 1.91 -4.88 -7.41
C CYS A 83 2.72 -5.44 -6.23
N HIS A 84 3.88 -6.00 -6.52
CA HIS A 84 4.89 -6.35 -5.54
C HIS A 84 6.05 -5.36 -5.64
N VAL A 85 6.57 -4.95 -4.47
CA VAL A 85 7.67 -4.00 -4.36
C VAL A 85 8.86 -4.69 -3.74
N ASP A 86 9.98 -4.68 -4.45
CA ASP A 86 11.25 -5.25 -4.01
C ASP A 86 12.27 -4.13 -3.85
N GLY A 87 12.65 -3.87 -2.60
CA GLY A 87 13.66 -2.87 -2.24
C GLY A 87 15.09 -3.41 -2.18
N ASN A 88 15.30 -4.71 -2.39
CA ASN A 88 16.60 -5.35 -2.31
C ASN A 88 17.06 -5.93 -3.66
N ALA A 89 16.38 -5.56 -4.74
CA ALA A 89 16.73 -6.04 -6.07
C ALA A 89 18.11 -5.51 -6.48
N ALA A 90 18.91 -6.33 -7.16
CA ALA A 90 20.24 -5.94 -7.61
C ALA A 90 20.18 -4.72 -8.55
N GLY A 91 21.14 -3.80 -8.38
CA GLY A 91 21.30 -2.62 -9.22
C GLY A 91 20.33 -1.47 -8.94
N LEU A 92 19.66 -1.46 -7.78
CA LEU A 92 18.86 -0.34 -7.31
C LEU A 92 19.70 0.62 -6.45
N ALA A 93 19.44 1.91 -6.59
CA ALA A 93 19.94 2.91 -5.64
C ALA A 93 19.14 2.88 -4.32
N ASP A 94 19.67 3.50 -3.27
CA ASP A 94 19.05 3.48 -1.93
C ASP A 94 17.64 4.07 -1.90
N ASN A 95 17.39 5.05 -2.77
CA ASN A 95 16.10 5.73 -2.92
C ASN A 95 15.17 5.02 -3.91
N GLU A 96 15.50 3.81 -4.37
CA GLU A 96 14.78 3.10 -5.40
C GLU A 96 14.12 1.82 -4.91
N VAL A 97 13.06 1.43 -5.62
CA VAL A 97 12.42 0.13 -5.49
C VAL A 97 12.04 -0.43 -6.85
N ARG A 98 12.17 -1.73 -7.02
CA ARG A 98 11.65 -2.45 -8.18
C ARG A 98 10.20 -2.82 -7.93
N VAL A 99 9.36 -2.58 -8.93
CA VAL A 99 7.92 -2.81 -8.90
C VAL A 99 7.55 -3.77 -10.03
N ARG A 100 6.91 -4.88 -9.66
CA ARG A 100 6.39 -5.87 -10.61
C ARG A 100 4.94 -6.21 -10.28
N TRP A 101 4.25 -6.93 -11.16
CA TRP A 101 2.97 -7.54 -10.79
C TRP A 101 3.20 -8.58 -9.69
N ALA A 102 2.33 -8.54 -8.68
CA ALA A 102 2.30 -9.56 -7.64
C ALA A 102 1.75 -10.88 -8.21
N THR A 103 2.30 -11.98 -7.75
CA THR A 103 1.77 -13.32 -7.99
C THR A 103 0.49 -13.52 -7.17
N SER A 104 -0.33 -14.52 -7.56
CA SER A 104 -1.52 -14.88 -6.79
C SER A 104 -1.18 -15.26 -5.35
N ASP A 105 -0.07 -15.96 -5.12
CA ASP A 105 0.36 -16.40 -3.79
C ASP A 105 0.76 -15.21 -2.91
N GLU A 106 1.46 -14.22 -3.48
CA GLU A 106 1.80 -12.98 -2.77
C GLU A 106 0.55 -12.18 -2.38
N LEU A 107 -0.42 -12.08 -3.29
CA LEU A 107 -1.70 -11.41 -3.00
C LEU A 107 -2.48 -12.15 -1.91
N GLN A 108 -2.49 -13.48 -1.95
CA GLN A 108 -3.16 -14.28 -0.93
C GLN A 108 -2.46 -14.17 0.43
N ALA A 109 -1.12 -14.20 0.46
CA ALA A 109 -0.34 -13.99 1.67
C ALA A 109 -0.63 -12.62 2.30
N ARG A 110 -0.70 -11.56 1.48
CA ARG A 110 -1.09 -10.22 1.95
C ARG A 110 -2.49 -10.18 2.53
N LYS A 111 -3.46 -10.81 1.87
CA LYS A 111 -4.85 -10.88 2.35
C LYS A 111 -4.91 -11.58 3.71
N THR A 112 -4.20 -12.70 3.86
CA THR A 112 -4.12 -13.45 5.13
C THR A 112 -3.43 -12.63 6.22
N ALA A 113 -2.32 -11.96 5.92
CA ALA A 113 -1.62 -11.09 6.87
C ALA A 113 -2.50 -9.90 7.33
N ALA A 114 -3.22 -9.28 6.40
CA ALA A 114 -4.17 -8.21 6.71
C ALA A 114 -5.33 -8.70 7.59
N ALA A 115 -5.91 -9.86 7.27
CA ALA A 115 -6.96 -10.47 8.07
C ALA A 115 -6.47 -10.79 9.50
N LYS A 116 -5.25 -11.32 9.64
CA LYS A 116 -4.63 -11.59 10.95
C LYS A 116 -4.45 -10.33 11.79
N ARG A 117 -4.02 -9.22 11.18
CA ARG A 117 -3.91 -7.91 11.86
C ARG A 117 -5.26 -7.35 12.30
N GLN A 118 -6.31 -7.57 11.51
CA GLN A 118 -7.65 -7.06 11.80
C GLN A 118 -8.47 -7.95 12.75
N ALA A 119 -8.09 -9.21 12.94
CA ALA A 119 -8.85 -10.17 13.74
C ALA A 119 -9.15 -9.68 15.17
N PRO A 120 -8.20 -9.10 15.93
CA PRO A 120 -8.48 -8.62 17.29
C PRO A 120 -9.48 -7.46 17.30
N VAL A 121 -9.35 -6.51 16.37
CA VAL A 121 -10.25 -5.35 16.26
C VAL A 121 -11.67 -5.80 15.90
N ARG A 122 -11.80 -6.75 14.96
CA ARG A 122 -13.09 -7.32 14.57
C ARG A 122 -13.76 -8.10 15.70
N GLU A 123 -12.97 -8.78 16.51
CA GLU A 123 -13.47 -9.49 17.69
C GLU A 123 -13.99 -8.52 18.75
N LEU A 124 -13.25 -7.44 19.03
CA LEU A 124 -13.69 -6.38 19.94
C LEU A 124 -15.00 -5.73 19.47
N LEU A 125 -15.08 -5.37 18.19
CA LEU A 125 -16.30 -4.81 17.60
C LEU A 125 -17.50 -5.76 17.73
N ARG A 126 -17.30 -7.07 17.51
CA ARG A 126 -18.36 -8.07 17.67
C ARG A 126 -18.86 -8.17 19.11
N ARG A 127 -17.97 -8.03 20.10
CA ARG A 127 -18.35 -8.05 21.52
C ARG A 127 -19.15 -6.81 21.89
N GLN A 128 -18.70 -5.63 21.49
CA GLN A 128 -19.42 -4.37 21.72
C GLN A 128 -20.83 -4.41 21.12
N GLN A 129 -20.96 -4.87 19.88
CA GLN A 129 -22.27 -5.02 19.21
C GLN A 129 -23.19 -6.06 19.86
N ALA A 130 -22.64 -7.04 20.59
CA ALA A 130 -23.44 -8.00 21.34
C ALA A 130 -23.90 -7.42 22.68
N GLU A 131 -23.04 -6.66 23.35
CA GLU A 131 -23.36 -5.96 24.60
C GLU A 131 -24.42 -4.87 24.38
N GLU A 132 -24.30 -4.09 23.30
CA GLU A 132 -25.28 -3.07 22.90
C GLU A 132 -26.66 -3.69 22.65
N ARG A 133 -26.74 -4.75 21.84
CA ARG A 133 -28.01 -5.45 21.59
C ARG A 133 -28.62 -6.05 22.84
N ALA A 134 -27.80 -6.66 23.71
CA ALA A 134 -28.29 -7.19 24.98
C ALA A 134 -28.81 -6.10 25.92
N ALA A 135 -28.20 -4.91 25.88
CA ALA A 135 -28.67 -3.74 26.64
C ALA A 135 -29.97 -3.17 26.05
N GLU A 136 -30.09 -3.11 24.72
CA GLU A 136 -31.33 -2.71 24.02
C GLU A 136 -32.47 -3.67 24.35
N GLU A 137 -32.27 -4.99 24.25
CA GLU A 137 -33.26 -6.00 24.60
C GLU A 137 -33.70 -5.88 26.08
N ARG A 138 -32.76 -5.63 27.01
CA ARG A 138 -33.09 -5.38 28.42
C ARG A 138 -33.90 -4.11 28.61
N ALA A 139 -33.51 -3.01 27.95
CA ALA A 139 -34.23 -1.75 28.01
C ALA A 139 -35.65 -1.87 27.43
N GLU A 140 -35.83 -2.64 26.36
CA GLU A 140 -37.15 -2.94 25.78
C GLU A 140 -38.01 -3.77 26.74
N LEU A 141 -37.45 -4.77 27.40
CA LEU A 141 -38.16 -5.58 28.42
C LEU A 141 -38.54 -4.76 29.66
N GLU A 142 -37.65 -3.88 30.12
CA GLU A 142 -37.92 -2.94 31.21
C GLU A 142 -39.01 -1.92 30.83
N ALA A 143 -38.95 -1.35 29.62
CA ALA A 143 -39.95 -0.42 29.10
C ALA A 143 -41.32 -1.09 28.86
N ALA A 144 -41.34 -2.38 28.51
CA ALA A 144 -42.55 -3.19 28.40
C ALA A 144 -43.15 -3.59 29.77
N GLY A 145 -42.53 -3.18 30.89
CA GLY A 145 -43.02 -3.44 32.24
C GLY A 145 -42.82 -4.88 32.72
N GLN A 146 -41.94 -5.66 32.06
CA GLN A 146 -41.66 -7.06 32.39
C GLN A 146 -40.46 -7.22 33.35
N SER A 147 -40.13 -6.22 34.16
CA SER A 147 -38.95 -6.24 35.05
C SER A 147 -39.22 -6.75 36.47
N GLY A 148 -40.18 -7.66 36.65
CA GLY A 148 -40.48 -8.21 37.97
C GLY A 148 -41.19 -9.55 37.92
N LEU A 149 -40.40 -10.62 37.93
CA LEU A 149 -40.70 -11.93 38.55
C LEU A 149 -39.48 -12.84 38.31
N PHE A 150 -38.38 -12.59 39.03
CA PHE A 150 -37.47 -13.56 39.67
C PHE A 150 -36.40 -12.80 40.47
#